data_AF-A0A8S1HE94-F1
#
_entry.id   AF-A0A8S1HE94-F1
#
_cell.length_a   1.000
_cell.length_b   1.000
_cell.length_c   1.000
_cell.angle_alpha   90.00
_cell.angle_beta   90.00
_cell.angle_gamma   90.00
#
_symmetry.space_group_name_H-M   'P 1'
#
loop_
_entity.id
_entity.type
_entity.pdbx_description
1 polymer ?
#
loop_
_entity_poly.entity_id
_entity_poly.type
_entity_poly.pdbx_seq_one_letter_code
_entity_poly.pdbx_strand_id
1 'polypeptide(L)'
;MLYWPSFYLSVLSLPFLITGLEKFVDENTVGLKNEFDDVCLSVKFRVEILNLQFNNTAAVPFDLAEGNVTGKCARESRSSAILSSTISHDERTKKLKFIFGIKEMRVKKVDELRWQLRKIVYSETFEGDSAVFESDNSSVIFSAPLNQKYVCKDRINVTLRSDEFK
;
A
#
# COMPACT_ATOMS: atom_id res chain seq x y z
N MET A 1 6.02 -9.79 -37.15
CA MET A 1 7.28 -10.48 -36.80
C MET A 1 7.20 -10.89 -35.34
N LEU A 2 7.09 -12.19 -35.10
CA LEU A 2 7.04 -12.82 -33.78
C LEU A 2 8.47 -13.14 -33.34
N TYR A 3 8.85 -12.77 -32.13
CA TYR A 3 10.05 -13.30 -31.47
C TYR A 3 9.69 -13.67 -30.03
N TRP A 4 9.70 -14.98 -29.77
CA TRP A 4 9.81 -15.59 -28.45
C TRP A 4 11.30 -15.88 -28.19
N PRO A 5 11.81 -15.65 -26.99
CA PRO A 5 12.88 -16.46 -26.46
C PRO A 5 12.30 -17.39 -25.38
N SER A 6 12.36 -18.68 -25.66
CA SER A 6 12.31 -19.73 -24.64
C SER A 6 13.47 -19.54 -23.68
N PHE A 7 13.17 -19.40 -22.39
CA PHE A 7 14.15 -19.63 -21.33
C PHE A 7 13.63 -20.75 -20.43
N TYR A 8 14.31 -21.89 -20.51
CA TYR A 8 14.32 -22.89 -19.45
C TYR A 8 15.10 -22.30 -18.27
N LEU A 9 14.50 -22.25 -17.09
CA LEU A 9 15.26 -22.18 -15.84
C LEU A 9 14.74 -23.26 -14.89
N SER A 10 15.69 -24.07 -14.43
CA SER A 10 15.54 -25.22 -13.54
C SER A 10 14.84 -24.86 -12.23
N VAL A 11 13.89 -25.71 -11.85
CA VAL A 11 13.31 -25.77 -10.50
C VAL A 11 14.41 -26.21 -9.53
N LEU A 12 14.86 -25.28 -8.69
CA LEU A 12 15.45 -25.60 -7.39
C LEU A 12 14.55 -24.96 -6.34
N SER A 13 13.64 -25.77 -5.81
CA SER A 13 12.87 -25.47 -4.61
C SER A 13 13.83 -25.46 -3.40
N LEU A 14 14.38 -24.31 -3.10
CA LEU A 14 14.89 -24.02 -1.76
C LEU A 14 13.83 -23.17 -1.07
N PRO A 15 13.39 -23.52 0.16
CA PRO A 15 12.58 -22.63 0.95
C PRO A 15 13.51 -21.48 1.37
N PHE A 16 13.62 -20.45 0.54
CA PHE A 16 14.28 -19.22 0.95
C PHE A 16 13.45 -18.61 2.07
N LEU A 17 13.90 -18.85 3.30
CA LEU A 17 13.68 -17.97 4.42
C LEU A 17 14.29 -16.61 4.01
N ILE A 18 13.49 -15.76 3.36
CA ILE A 18 13.85 -14.36 3.10
C ILE A 18 13.94 -13.69 4.47
N THR A 19 15.17 -13.51 4.97
CA THR A 19 15.46 -13.00 6.32
C THR A 19 15.87 -11.54 6.35
N GLY A 20 15.43 -10.72 5.40
CA GLY A 20 15.64 -9.28 5.49
C GLY A 20 14.71 -8.58 4.53
N LEU A 21 13.78 -7.81 5.09
CA LEU A 21 12.99 -6.86 4.31
C LEU A 21 13.51 -5.47 4.63
N GLU A 22 14.07 -4.82 3.63
CA GLU A 22 14.56 -3.46 3.73
C GLU A 22 13.54 -2.48 3.16
N LYS A 23 13.45 -1.32 3.80
CA LYS A 23 12.68 -0.18 3.30
C LYS A 23 13.56 0.69 2.43
N PHE A 24 12.99 1.33 1.44
CA PHE A 24 13.68 2.36 0.68
C PHE A 24 12.78 3.55 0.40
N VAL A 25 13.42 4.71 0.26
CA VAL A 25 12.83 5.96 -0.18
C VAL A 25 13.74 6.50 -1.29
N ASP A 26 13.18 6.70 -2.48
CA ASP A 26 13.90 7.22 -3.64
C ASP A 26 13.06 8.27 -4.37
N GLU A 27 13.55 9.50 -4.41
CA GLU A 27 12.80 10.71 -4.73
C GLU A 27 11.50 10.84 -3.89
N ASN A 28 10.39 10.29 -4.40
CA ASN A 28 9.06 10.24 -3.79
C ASN A 28 8.46 8.83 -3.83
N THR A 29 9.29 7.83 -4.11
CA THR A 29 8.91 6.42 -4.17
C THR A 29 9.26 5.79 -2.85
N VAL A 30 8.27 5.18 -2.21
CA VAL A 30 8.44 4.45 -0.97
C VAL A 30 8.18 2.97 -1.25
N GLY A 31 9.05 2.09 -0.77
CA GLY A 31 8.87 0.67 -1.03
C GLY A 31 9.59 -0.26 -0.07
N LEU A 32 9.41 -1.54 -0.36
CA LEU A 32 9.95 -2.67 0.36
C LEU A 32 10.72 -3.54 -0.64
N LYS A 33 11.95 -3.88 -0.28
CA LYS A 33 12.84 -4.72 -1.06
C LYS A 33 13.46 -5.81 -0.19
N ASN A 34 13.93 -6.89 -0.79
CA ASN A 34 14.69 -7.92 -0.09
C ASN A 34 16.19 -7.54 -0.02
N GLU A 35 16.98 -8.39 0.63
CA GLU A 35 18.45 -8.27 0.72
C GLU A 35 19.16 -8.30 -0.64
N PHE A 36 18.49 -8.78 -1.69
CA PHE A 36 19.00 -8.86 -3.07
C PHE A 36 18.60 -7.66 -3.92
N ASP A 37 18.04 -6.61 -3.32
CA ASP A 37 17.51 -5.42 -4.00
C ASP A 37 16.25 -5.68 -4.87
N ASP A 38 15.63 -6.86 -4.78
CA ASP A 38 14.38 -7.13 -5.46
C ASP A 38 13.23 -6.41 -4.75
N VAL A 39 12.59 -5.49 -5.47
CA VAL A 39 11.43 -4.74 -4.99
C VAL A 39 10.18 -5.61 -5.04
N CYS A 40 9.54 -5.82 -3.89
CA CYS A 40 8.28 -6.57 -3.83
C CYS A 40 7.04 -5.66 -3.86
N LEU A 41 7.19 -4.42 -3.39
CA LEU A 41 6.13 -3.42 -3.32
C LEU A 41 6.75 -2.04 -3.35
N SER A 42 6.29 -1.18 -4.24
CA SER A 42 6.63 0.24 -4.24
C SER A 42 5.41 1.08 -4.59
N VAL A 43 5.37 2.28 -4.01
CA VAL A 43 4.32 3.26 -4.24
C VAL A 43 4.94 4.63 -4.45
N LYS A 44 4.35 5.41 -5.35
CA LYS A 44 4.71 6.82 -5.58
C LYS A 44 3.42 7.62 -5.53
N PHE A 45 3.07 8.12 -4.34
CA PHE A 45 1.85 8.90 -4.11
C PHE A 45 2.19 10.22 -3.44
N ARG A 46 1.46 11.26 -3.85
CA ARG A 46 1.29 12.45 -3.03
C ARG A 46 0.02 12.27 -2.22
N VAL A 47 0.14 12.30 -0.91
CA VAL A 47 -1.00 12.14 0.00
C VAL A 47 -1.43 13.50 0.51
N GLU A 48 -2.74 13.73 0.52
CA GLU A 48 -3.37 14.89 1.17
C GLU A 48 -4.52 14.36 2.02
N ILE A 49 -4.43 14.52 3.33
CA ILE A 49 -5.46 14.09 4.28
C ILE A 49 -6.28 15.31 4.65
N LEU A 50 -7.58 15.28 4.36
CA LEU A 50 -8.50 16.36 4.71
C LEU A 50 -9.35 15.94 5.90
N ASN A 51 -9.28 16.68 7.00
CA ASN A 51 -10.17 16.48 8.13
C ASN A 51 -11.44 17.30 7.90
N LEU A 52 -12.52 16.65 7.46
CA LEU A 52 -13.81 17.31 7.21
C LEU A 52 -14.67 17.51 8.46
N GLN A 53 -14.18 17.10 9.63
CA GLN A 53 -14.87 17.32 10.90
C GLN A 53 -14.86 18.83 11.23
N PHE A 54 -16.00 19.37 11.68
CA PHE A 54 -16.17 20.77 12.07
C PHE A 54 -15.95 21.82 10.96
N ASN A 55 -16.14 21.47 9.68
CA ASN A 55 -15.94 22.37 8.54
C ASN A 55 -14.50 22.93 8.45
N ASN A 56 -13.54 22.24 9.07
CA ASN A 56 -12.14 22.48 8.81
C ASN A 56 -11.82 21.88 7.43
N THR A 57 -11.09 22.61 6.59
CA THR A 57 -10.62 22.11 5.30
C THR A 57 -9.10 22.12 5.21
N ALA A 58 -8.42 22.43 6.32
CA ALA A 58 -6.97 22.41 6.37
C ALA A 58 -6.47 20.97 6.17
N ALA A 59 -5.55 20.81 5.22
CA ALA A 59 -4.88 19.55 5.00
C ALA A 59 -4.02 19.19 6.22
N VAL A 60 -4.16 17.97 6.70
CA VAL A 60 -3.27 17.40 7.71
C VAL A 60 -1.94 17.12 7.02
N PRO A 61 -0.83 17.73 7.45
CA PRO A 61 0.47 17.51 6.84
C PRO A 61 0.88 16.05 7.05
N PHE A 62 1.19 15.38 5.95
CA PHE A 62 1.63 13.99 5.93
C PHE A 62 2.42 13.70 4.65
N ASP A 63 3.74 13.55 4.76
CA ASP A 63 4.58 13.07 3.67
C ASP A 63 4.99 11.61 3.92
N LEU A 64 4.64 10.74 2.98
CA LEU A 64 4.98 9.32 3.05
C LEU A 64 6.49 9.08 3.15
N ALA A 65 7.28 9.88 2.44
CA ALA A 65 8.73 9.73 2.32
C ALA A 65 9.48 10.19 3.60
N GLU A 66 8.91 11.14 4.34
CA GLU A 66 9.48 11.65 5.59
C GLU A 66 9.21 10.72 6.79
N GLY A 67 8.17 9.89 6.70
CA GLY A 67 7.79 9.00 7.79
C GLY A 67 8.65 7.75 7.93
N ASN A 68 8.57 7.11 9.09
CA ASN A 68 9.15 5.80 9.32
C ASN A 68 8.35 4.71 8.59
N VAL A 69 8.85 4.31 7.42
CA VAL A 69 8.25 3.30 6.56
C VAL A 69 8.46 1.90 7.15
N THR A 70 7.39 1.11 7.21
CA THR A 70 7.40 -0.29 7.65
C THR A 70 6.44 -1.10 6.76
N GLY A 71 6.57 -2.43 6.75
CA GLY A 71 5.68 -3.23 5.95
C GLY A 71 6.03 -4.71 5.86
N LYS A 72 5.33 -5.40 4.98
CA LYS A 72 5.62 -6.79 4.59
C LYS A 72 5.18 -7.06 3.16
N CYS A 73 5.92 -7.88 2.44
CA CYS A 73 5.49 -8.42 1.15
C CYS A 73 4.42 -9.51 1.33
N ALA A 74 3.63 -9.74 0.28
CA ALA A 74 2.83 -10.94 0.17
C ALA A 74 3.76 -12.14 -0.10
N ARG A 75 3.68 -13.20 0.71
CA ARG A 75 4.43 -14.45 0.51
C ARG A 75 3.72 -15.41 -0.44
N GLU A 76 2.40 -15.34 -0.48
CA GLU A 76 1.51 -16.23 -1.23
C GLU A 76 0.30 -15.45 -1.76
N SER A 77 -0.43 -16.01 -2.73
CA SER A 77 -1.59 -15.37 -3.39
C SER A 77 -2.72 -15.00 -2.42
N ARG A 78 -2.85 -15.72 -1.29
CA ARG A 78 -3.85 -15.42 -0.24
C ARG A 78 -3.38 -14.40 0.79
N SER A 79 -2.08 -14.10 0.82
CA SER A 79 -1.50 -13.17 1.78
C SER A 79 -1.63 -11.72 1.31
N SER A 80 -1.60 -10.78 2.25
CA SER A 80 -1.63 -9.34 1.95
C SER A 80 -0.26 -8.72 2.08
N ALA A 81 0.09 -7.87 1.13
CA ALA A 81 1.22 -6.97 1.26
C ALA A 81 0.77 -5.71 2.00
N ILE A 82 1.61 -5.19 2.90
CA ILE A 82 1.30 -4.02 3.72
C ILE A 82 2.45 -3.04 3.59
N LEU A 83 2.11 -1.78 3.39
CA LEU A 83 3.03 -0.66 3.52
C LEU A 83 2.45 0.31 4.53
N SER A 84 3.26 0.84 5.43
CA SER A 84 2.84 1.83 6.42
C SER A 84 3.91 2.89 6.58
N SER A 85 3.51 4.15 6.69
CA SER A 85 4.39 5.25 7.06
C SER A 85 3.88 5.86 8.37
N THR A 86 4.79 6.14 9.29
CA THR A 86 4.49 6.72 10.61
C THR A 86 5.28 8.01 10.78
N ILE A 87 4.61 9.12 11.06
CA ILE A 87 5.22 10.43 11.31
C ILE A 87 4.84 10.85 12.72
N SER A 88 5.83 11.24 13.52
CA SER A 88 5.62 11.74 14.89
C SER A 88 6.13 13.17 14.98
N HIS A 89 5.27 14.10 15.40
CA HIS A 89 5.59 15.53 15.59
C HIS A 89 4.76 16.10 16.74
N ASP A 90 5.38 16.87 17.64
CA ASP A 90 4.71 17.52 18.79
C ASP A 90 3.70 16.62 19.50
N GLU A 91 4.16 15.46 19.99
CA GLU A 91 3.37 14.45 20.72
C GLU A 91 2.24 13.78 19.92
N ARG A 92 2.03 14.19 18.66
CA ARG A 92 1.10 13.56 17.74
C ARG A 92 1.81 12.57 16.84
N THR A 93 1.33 11.33 16.87
CA THR A 93 1.80 10.28 15.96
C THR A 93 0.72 9.97 14.95
N LYS A 94 1.01 10.23 13.67
CA LYS A 94 0.14 9.93 12.54
C LYS A 94 0.67 8.72 11.82
N LYS A 95 -0.21 7.81 11.43
CA LYS A 95 0.16 6.61 10.69
C LYS A 95 -0.80 6.40 9.53
N LEU A 96 -0.24 6.15 8.35
CA LEU A 96 -1.00 5.80 7.16
C LEU A 96 -0.56 4.42 6.68
N LYS A 97 -1.53 3.52 6.53
CA LYS A 97 -1.32 2.12 6.19
C LYS A 97 -2.12 1.73 4.95
N PHE A 98 -1.43 1.15 3.98
CA PHE A 98 -1.98 0.60 2.75
C PHE A 98 -1.95 -0.92 2.82
N ILE A 99 -3.08 -1.55 2.50
CA ILE A 99 -3.22 -3.01 2.49
C ILE A 99 -3.57 -3.46 1.09
N PHE A 100 -2.65 -4.20 0.50
CA PHE A 100 -2.77 -4.77 -0.83
C PHE A 100 -3.06 -6.26 -0.76
N GLY A 101 -3.84 -6.76 -1.71
CA GLY A 101 -4.06 -8.20 -1.83
C GLY A 101 -4.31 -8.63 -3.27
N ILE A 102 -4.04 -9.91 -3.54
CA ILE A 102 -4.26 -10.52 -4.85
C ILE A 102 -5.63 -11.17 -4.87
N LYS A 103 -6.40 -10.93 -5.93
CA LYS A 103 -7.71 -11.54 -6.15
C LYS A 103 -7.82 -12.01 -7.58
N GLU A 104 -8.33 -13.21 -7.77
CA GLU A 104 -8.78 -13.67 -9.08
C GLU A 104 -10.09 -12.96 -9.45
N MET A 105 -10.12 -12.37 -10.63
CA MET A 105 -11.26 -11.62 -11.13
C MET A 105 -11.59 -12.06 -12.56
N ARG A 106 -12.88 -12.25 -12.81
CA ARG A 106 -13.36 -12.55 -14.16
C ARG A 106 -13.49 -11.27 -14.98
N VAL A 107 -12.59 -11.06 -15.93
CA VAL A 107 -12.59 -9.92 -16.85
C VAL A 107 -12.89 -10.42 -18.26
N LYS A 108 -13.99 -9.96 -18.85
CA LYS A 108 -14.38 -10.31 -20.24
C LYS A 108 -14.32 -11.83 -20.53
N LYS A 109 -14.80 -12.64 -19.57
CA LYS A 109 -14.87 -14.11 -19.59
C LYS A 109 -13.56 -14.87 -19.31
N VAL A 110 -12.45 -14.19 -19.07
CA VAL A 110 -11.18 -14.81 -18.66
C VAL A 110 -10.94 -14.50 -17.18
N ASP A 111 -10.53 -15.52 -16.42
CA ASP A 111 -10.10 -15.32 -15.04
C ASP A 111 -8.66 -14.82 -15.03
N GLU A 112 -8.44 -13.70 -14.34
CA GLU A 112 -7.15 -13.01 -14.27
C GLU A 112 -6.80 -12.68 -12.81
N LEU A 113 -5.56 -12.95 -12.42
CA LEU A 113 -5.03 -12.50 -11.13
C LEU A 113 -4.74 -10.99 -11.18
N ARG A 114 -5.33 -10.26 -10.24
CA ARG A 114 -5.15 -8.82 -10.10
C ARG A 114 -4.74 -8.49 -8.68
N TRP A 115 -3.76 -7.61 -8.54
CA TRP A 115 -3.48 -7.00 -7.25
C TRP A 115 -4.43 -5.81 -7.03
N GLN A 116 -4.80 -5.57 -5.78
CA GLN A 116 -5.79 -4.58 -5.39
C GLN A 116 -5.30 -3.81 -4.17
N LEU A 117 -5.45 -2.49 -4.17
CA LEU A 117 -5.46 -1.73 -2.92
C LEU A 117 -6.84 -1.92 -2.28
N ARG A 118 -6.89 -2.70 -1.20
CA ARG A 118 -8.13 -3.14 -0.56
C ARG A 118 -8.57 -2.23 0.57
N LYS A 119 -7.60 -1.68 1.30
CA LYS A 119 -7.89 -0.90 2.49
C LYS A 119 -6.80 0.14 2.72
N ILE A 120 -7.24 1.33 3.12
CA ILE A 120 -6.40 2.38 3.69
C ILE A 120 -6.85 2.57 5.13
N VAL A 121 -5.88 2.62 6.04
CA VAL A 121 -6.11 2.92 7.46
C VAL A 121 -5.25 4.11 7.83
N TYR A 122 -5.89 5.16 8.32
CA TYR A 122 -5.25 6.30 8.96
C TYR A 122 -5.47 6.20 10.46
N SER A 123 -4.45 6.51 11.25
CA SER A 123 -4.62 6.68 12.69
C SER A 123 -3.82 7.86 13.19
N GLU A 124 -4.35 8.54 14.19
CA GLU A 124 -3.69 9.62 14.90
C GLU A 124 -3.72 9.32 16.39
N THR A 125 -2.56 9.38 17.02
CA THR A 125 -2.40 9.17 18.46
C THR A 125 -1.87 10.44 19.09
N PHE A 126 -2.51 10.91 20.16
CA PHE A 126 -2.14 12.11 20.92
C PHE A 126 -2.39 11.86 22.40
N GLU A 127 -1.40 12.14 23.26
CA GLU A 127 -1.48 11.99 24.73
C GLU A 127 -1.99 10.60 25.21
N GLY A 128 -1.80 9.55 24.40
CA GLY A 128 -2.23 8.17 24.72
C GLY A 128 -3.59 7.79 24.13
N ASP A 129 -4.39 8.76 23.68
CA ASP A 129 -5.63 8.51 22.95
C ASP A 129 -5.33 8.29 21.47
N SER A 130 -6.06 7.37 20.84
CA SER A 130 -5.87 7.01 19.43
C SER A 130 -7.19 7.01 18.68
N ALA A 131 -7.27 7.81 17.62
CA ALA A 131 -8.37 7.77 16.66
C ALA A 131 -7.95 6.95 15.44
N VAL A 132 -8.78 6.01 15.02
CA VAL A 132 -8.55 5.16 13.83
C VAL A 132 -9.66 5.38 12.82
N PHE A 133 -9.26 5.60 11.57
CA PHE A 133 -10.13 5.84 10.43
C PHE A 133 -9.79 4.86 9.30
N GLU A 134 -10.80 4.19 8.76
CA GLU A 134 -10.63 3.13 7.78
C GLU A 134 -11.46 3.40 6.52
N SER A 135 -10.95 3.02 5.36
CA SER A 135 -11.75 3.00 4.13
C SER A 135 -12.81 1.91 4.18
N ASP A 136 -13.97 2.16 3.56
CA ASP A 136 -15.07 1.19 3.48
C ASP A 136 -14.59 -0.18 2.96
N ASN A 137 -14.87 -1.26 3.70
CA ASN A 137 -14.42 -2.62 3.36
C ASN A 137 -15.08 -3.19 2.09
N SER A 138 -16.13 -2.55 1.56
CA SER A 138 -16.93 -3.03 0.42
C SER A 138 -16.37 -2.60 -0.94
N SER A 139 -15.43 -1.64 -0.99
CA SER A 139 -14.90 -1.09 -2.24
C SER A 139 -13.42 -1.39 -2.42
N VAL A 140 -13.06 -1.98 -3.56
CA VAL A 140 -11.68 -1.96 -4.05
C VAL A 140 -11.36 -0.52 -4.49
N ILE A 141 -10.29 0.06 -3.95
CA ILE A 141 -9.94 1.46 -4.23
C ILE A 141 -9.39 1.56 -5.66
N PHE A 142 -8.42 0.72 -6.01
CA PHE A 142 -7.98 0.49 -7.38
C PHE A 142 -7.34 -0.89 -7.54
N SER A 143 -7.21 -1.35 -8.78
CA SER A 143 -6.63 -2.65 -9.12
C SER A 143 -5.90 -2.62 -10.46
N ALA A 144 -4.92 -3.51 -10.61
CA ALA A 144 -4.27 -3.77 -11.89
C ALA A 144 -3.93 -5.27 -12.05
N PRO A 145 -3.68 -5.74 -13.29
CA PRO A 145 -3.16 -7.09 -13.52
C PRO A 145 -1.90 -7.35 -12.69
N LEU A 146 -1.70 -8.59 -12.24
CA LEU A 146 -0.62 -8.95 -11.31
C LEU A 146 0.77 -8.44 -11.73
N ASN A 147 1.07 -8.52 -13.03
CA ASN A 147 2.38 -8.16 -13.59
C ASN A 147 2.42 -6.74 -14.17
N GLN A 148 1.47 -5.87 -13.81
CA GLN A 148 1.38 -4.51 -14.32
C GLN A 148 1.42 -3.47 -13.20
N LYS A 149 2.04 -2.33 -13.51
CA LYS A 149 1.98 -1.13 -12.68
C LYS A 149 0.68 -0.38 -12.92
N TYR A 150 0.12 0.19 -11.87
CA TYR A 150 -1.00 1.13 -11.97
C TYR A 150 -0.44 2.56 -12.02
N VAL A 151 -0.91 3.36 -12.97
CA VAL A 151 -0.53 4.77 -13.11
C VAL A 151 -1.81 5.59 -13.24
N CYS A 152 -2.04 6.49 -12.29
CA CYS A 152 -3.16 7.43 -12.30
C CYS A 152 -2.59 8.85 -12.12
N LYS A 153 -2.89 9.74 -13.06
CA LYS A 153 -2.53 11.16 -12.96
C LYS A 153 -3.60 11.97 -12.26
N ASP A 154 -4.82 11.44 -12.23
CA ASP A 154 -5.96 12.06 -11.56
C ASP A 154 -5.94 11.80 -10.06
N ARG A 155 -6.66 12.65 -9.33
CA ARG A 155 -6.82 12.55 -7.88
C ARG A 155 -7.78 11.40 -7.53
N ILE A 156 -7.34 10.50 -6.67
CA ILE A 156 -8.17 9.43 -6.10
C ILE A 156 -8.65 9.88 -4.71
N ASN A 157 -9.96 10.07 -4.57
CA ASN A 157 -10.58 10.42 -3.29
C ASN A 157 -11.03 9.16 -2.57
N VAL A 158 -10.56 8.98 -1.34
CA VAL A 158 -10.97 7.86 -0.47
C VAL A 158 -11.49 8.44 0.83
N THR A 159 -12.76 8.15 1.13
CA THR A 159 -13.35 8.51 2.41
C THR A 159 -12.93 7.50 3.46
N LEU A 160 -12.38 7.98 4.58
CA LEU A 160 -12.06 7.18 5.74
C LEU A 160 -13.08 7.48 6.84
N ARG A 161 -13.54 6.45 7.55
CA ARG A 161 -14.55 6.56 8.61
C ARG A 161 -14.02 5.94 9.90
N SER A 162 -14.49 6.46 11.02
CA SER A 162 -14.32 5.85 12.33
C SER A 162 -15.68 5.42 12.86
N ASP A 163 -15.72 4.27 13.53
CA ASP A 163 -16.94 3.85 14.25
C ASP A 163 -17.12 4.64 15.55
N GLU A 164 -16.02 5.13 16.12
CA GLU A 164 -15.96 5.87 17.38
C GLU A 164 -16.21 7.37 17.19
N PHE A 165 -15.82 7.91 16.03
CA PHE A 165 -15.95 9.33 15.68
C PHE A 165 -16.89 9.49 14.48
N LYS A 166 -18.13 9.94 14.74
CA LYS A 166 -19.19 10.18 13.74
C LYS A 166 -19.40 11.65 13.45
#